data_AF-A0A3R5X310-F1
#
_entry.id   AF-A0A3R5X310-F1
#
_cell.length_a   1.000
_cell.length_b   1.000
_cell.length_c   1.000
_cell.angle_alpha   90.00
_cell.angle_beta   90.00
_cell.angle_gamma   90.00
#
_symmetry.space_group_name_H-M   'P 1'
#
loop_
_entity.id
_entity.type
_entity.pdbx_description
1 polymer ?
#
loop_
_entity_poly.entity_id
_entity_poly.type
_entity_poly.pdbx_seq_one_letter_code
_entity_poly.pdbx_strand_id
1 'polypeptide(L)' 'MDKALLNINEFCEYMGIGKTKARELLNNPKNRFTVRIGNRLYANKKLLDEWLEYQCKRA' A
#
# COMPACT_ATOMS: atom_id res chain seq x y z
N MET A 1 -12.31 13.05 7.31
CA MET A 1 -11.37 12.35 8.21
C MET A 1 -10.51 11.44 7.36
N ASP A 2 -9.27 11.84 7.09
CA ASP A 2 -8.31 11.00 6.38
C ASP A 2 -7.95 9.80 7.23
N LYS A 3 -8.36 8.60 6.79
CA LYS A 3 -7.88 7.36 7.39
C LYS A 3 -6.38 7.25 7.14
N ALA A 4 -5.60 7.09 8.19
CA ALA A 4 -4.15 6.86 8.09
C ALA A 4 -3.81 5.50 7.45
N LEU A 5 -4.75 4.54 7.53
CA LEU A 5 -4.60 3.17 7.05
C LEU A 5 -5.66 2.87 5.99
N LEU A 6 -5.22 2.35 4.85
CA LEU A 6 -6.02 1.88 3.74
C LEU A 6 -6.17 0.36 3.83
N ASN A 7 -7.38 -0.15 3.64
CA ASN A 7 -7.59 -1.58 3.43
C ASN A 7 -7.11 -2.00 2.04
N ILE A 8 -7.01 -3.32 1.79
CA ILE A 8 -6.68 -3.85 0.44
C ILE A 8 -7.63 -3.30 -0.65
N ASN A 9 -8.93 -3.16 -0.38
CA ASN A 9 -9.87 -2.63 -1.37
C ASN A 9 -9.61 -1.15 -1.66
N GLU A 10 -9.51 -0.32 -0.62
CA GLU A 10 -9.20 1.11 -0.74
C GLU A 10 -7.83 1.33 -1.41
N PHE A 11 -6.86 0.46 -1.12
CA PHE A 11 -5.54 0.46 -1.74
C PHE A 11 -5.60 0.12 -3.24
N CYS A 12 -6.42 -0.87 -3.64
CA CYS A 12 -6.63 -1.20 -5.04
C CYS A 12 -7.27 -0.04 -5.80
N GLU A 13 -8.27 0.61 -5.21
CA GLU A 13 -8.93 1.79 -5.80
C GLU A 13 -7.96 2.97 -5.88
N TYR A 14 -7.15 3.19 -4.85
CA TYR A 14 -6.18 4.29 -4.80
C TYR A 14 -5.07 4.14 -5.85
N MET A 15 -4.50 2.94 -6.00
CA MET A 15 -3.45 2.67 -6.98
C MET A 15 -3.96 2.30 -8.38
N GLY A 16 -5.26 2.02 -8.53
CA GLY A 16 -5.84 1.51 -9.78
C GLY A 16 -5.33 0.11 -10.18
N ILE A 17 -4.87 -0.70 -9.21
CA ILE A 17 -4.31 -2.04 -9.46
C ILE A 17 -5.24 -3.16 -9.00
N GLY A 18 -5.15 -4.31 -9.66
CA GLY A 18 -5.92 -5.49 -9.29
C GLY A 18 -5.53 -6.07 -7.92
N LYS A 19 -6.49 -6.70 -7.24
CA LYS A 19 -6.32 -7.30 -5.89
C LYS A 19 -5.15 -8.27 -5.79
N THR A 20 -4.84 -9.01 -6.85
CA THR A 20 -3.70 -9.94 -6.89
C THR A 20 -2.38 -9.18 -6.79
N LYS A 21 -2.20 -8.15 -7.61
CA LYS A 21 -1.00 -7.29 -7.59
C LYS A 21 -0.90 -6.49 -6.30
N ALA A 22 -2.02 -5.99 -5.79
CA ALA A 22 -2.04 -5.33 -4.48
C ALA A 22 -1.55 -6.25 -3.36
N ARG A 23 -1.98 -7.52 -3.33
CA ARG A 23 -1.50 -8.49 -2.34
C ARG A 23 -0.03 -8.86 -2.51
N GLU A 24 0.43 -9.05 -3.74
CA GLU A 24 1.87 -9.26 -4.02
C GLU A 24 2.70 -8.10 -3.50
N LEU A 25 2.26 -6.87 -3.76
CA LEU A 25 2.92 -5.66 -3.31
C LEU A 25 2.92 -5.56 -1.78
N LEU A 26 1.78 -5.79 -1.13
CA LEU A 26 1.69 -5.71 0.33
C LEU A 26 2.46 -6.84 1.03
N ASN A 27 2.50 -8.03 0.46
CA ASN A 27 3.26 -9.16 1.03
C ASN A 27 4.77 -9.07 0.79
N ASN A 28 5.25 -8.08 0.03
CA ASN A 28 6.67 -7.93 -0.19
C ASN A 28 7.35 -7.42 1.11
N PRO A 29 8.27 -8.20 1.72
CA PRO A 29 8.91 -7.81 2.98
C PRO A 29 9.80 -6.56 2.85
N LYS A 30 10.08 -6.11 1.62
CA LYS A 30 10.83 -4.88 1.35
C LYS A 30 9.97 -3.61 1.39
N ASN A 31 8.65 -3.76 1.40
CA ASN A 31 7.72 -2.63 1.34
C ASN A 31 7.42 -2.10 2.75
N ARG A 32 7.81 -0.85 3.01
CA ARG A 32 7.69 -0.21 4.33
C ARG A 32 6.27 0.28 4.66
N PHE A 33 5.38 0.36 3.67
CA PHE A 33 4.02 0.85 3.86
C PHE A 33 3.02 -0.23 4.28
N THR A 34 3.40 -1.51 4.29
CA THR A 34 2.52 -2.60 4.76
C THR A 34 2.43 -2.62 6.27
N VAL A 35 1.21 -2.60 6.80
CA VAL A 35 0.92 -2.76 8.24
C VAL A 35 0.05 -3.99 8.41
N ARG A 36 0.55 -5.01 9.13
CA ARG A 36 -0.23 -6.18 9.50
C ARG A 36 -0.79 -6.01 10.91
N ILE A 37 -2.11 -5.99 11.02
CA ILE A 37 -2.81 -5.91 12.31
C ILE A 37 -3.64 -7.19 12.47
N GLY A 38 -3.18 -8.09 13.32
CA GLY A 38 -3.73 -9.44 13.44
C GLY A 38 -3.67 -10.21 12.13
N ASN A 39 -4.83 -10.69 11.64
CA ASN A 39 -4.94 -11.40 10.36
C ASN A 39 -5.31 -10.47 9.18
N ARG A 40 -5.28 -9.15 9.37
CA ARG A 40 -5.61 -8.16 8.33
C ARG A 40 -4.37 -7.40 7.88
N LEU A 41 -4.30 -7.14 6.58
CA LEU A 41 -3.27 -6.34 5.94
C LEU A 41 -3.84 -4.97 5.61
N TYR A 42 -3.10 -3.95 6.02
CA TYR A 42 -3.37 -2.54 5.76
C TYR A 42 -2.17 -1.92 5.04
N ALA A 43 -2.42 -0.83 4.34
CA ALA A 43 -1.39 0.03 3.77
C ALA A 43 -1.42 1.39 4.46
N ASN A 44 -0.27 1.92 4.87
CA ASN A 44 -0.19 3.28 5.39
C ASN A 44 -0.14 4.27 4.22
N LYS A 45 -1.10 5.20 4.17
CA LYS A 45 -1.21 6.18 3.07
C LYS A 45 0.04 7.06 2.94
N LYS A 46 0.58 7.58 4.05
CA LYS A 46 1.76 8.46 4.03
C LYS A 46 3.00 7.76 3.48
N LEU A 47 3.25 6.53 3.93
CA LEU A 47 4.39 5.74 3.48
C LEU A 47 4.20 5.25 2.03
N LEU A 48 2.94 5.07 1.61
CA LEU A 48 2.63 4.73 0.23
C LEU A 48 2.93 5.89 -0.72
N ASP A 49 2.55 7.11 -0.36
CA ASP A 49 2.83 8.32 -1.15
C ASP A 49 4.35 8.56 -1.26
N GLU A 50 5.09 8.40 -0.14
CA GLU A 50 6.57 8.47 -0.16
C GLU A 50 7.19 7.39 -1.07
N TRP A 51 6.64 6.17 -1.02
CA TRP A 51 7.09 5.09 -1.90
C TRP A 51 6.80 5.39 -3.38
N LEU A 52 5.63 5.93 -3.69
CA LEU A 52 5.25 6.35 -5.04
C LEU A 52 6.20 7.42 -5.59
N GLU A 53 6.49 8.46 -4.80
CA GLU A 53 7.46 9.48 -5.18
C GLU A 53 8.85 8.88 -5.43
N TYR A 54 9.28 7.94 -4.58
CA TYR A 54 10.55 7.26 -4.77
C TYR A 54 10.59 6.40 -6.04
N GLN A 55 9.50 5.71 -6.38
CA GLN A 55 9.42 4.96 -7.65
C GLN A 55 9.43 5.90 -8.85
N CYS A 56 8.69 7.01 -8.82
CA CYS A 56 8.66 8.00 -9.90
C CYS A 56 10.02 8.67 -10.13
N LYS A 57 10.78 8.96 -9.06
CA LYS A 57 12.13 9.55 -9.16
C LYS A 57 13.20 8.57 -9.66
N ARG A 58 12.91 7.26 -9.68
CA ARG A 58 13.81 6.22 -10.21
C ARG A 58 13.61 5.93 -11.69
N ALA A 59 12.57 6.49 -12.31
CA ALA A 59 12.25 6.32 -13.73
C ALA A 59 12.98 7.37 -14.60
#